data_AF-A0A9Q1F6C7-F1
#
_entry.id   AF-A0A9Q1F6C7-F1
#
_cell.length_a   1.000
_cell.length_b   1.000
_cell.length_c   1.000
_cell.angle_alpha   90.00
_cell.angle_beta   90.00
_cell.angle_gamma   90.00
#
_symmetry.space_group_name_H-M   'P 1'
#
loop_
_entity.id
_entity.type
_entity.pdbx_description
1 polymer ?
#
loop_
_entity_poly.entity_id
_entity_poly.type
_entity_poly.pdbx_seq_one_letter_code
_entity_poly.pdbx_strand_id
1 'polypeptide(L)'
;MPALTSLLEEHRQAISSALSTEFKSTFASLETKLDAVRTTVTDFGERIEILETNASSTEECIQALETSCSTLTEACARLRAKNSDLEGRSRRNNVRRRNDLKYQGTPIRIYEDYSPDVLEQRAAYREVMAKLYNLGLRPALLYPARLQITDRDGNKRRFSSAGEAATFVRSWSAS
;
A
#
# COMPACT_ATOMS: atom_id res chain seq x y z
N MET A 1 -75.10 25.74 61.97
CA MET A 1 -73.69 26.15 61.86
C MET A 1 -72.67 25.01 62.02
N PRO A 2 -72.72 24.12 63.04
CA PRO A 2 -71.63 23.15 63.29
C PRO A 2 -71.46 22.04 62.24
N ALA A 3 -72.54 21.60 61.57
CA ALA A 3 -72.47 20.57 60.52
C ALA A 3 -71.83 21.07 59.21
N LEU A 4 -71.92 22.37 58.94
CA LEU A 4 -71.35 22.98 57.73
C LEU A 4 -69.84 23.17 57.90
N THR A 5 -69.40 23.52 59.11
CA THR A 5 -67.98 23.61 59.47
C THR A 5 -67.28 22.25 59.48
N SER A 6 -67.95 21.18 59.93
CA SER A 6 -67.37 19.83 59.89
C SER A 6 -67.16 19.34 58.45
N LEU A 7 -68.14 19.59 57.57
CA LEU A 7 -68.05 19.22 56.16
C LEU A 7 -66.90 19.97 55.44
N LEU A 8 -66.75 21.28 55.69
CA LEU A 8 -65.64 22.05 55.11
C LEU A 8 -64.27 21.54 55.58
N GLU A 9 -64.14 21.16 56.84
CA GLU A 9 -62.89 20.60 57.38
C GLU A 9 -62.60 19.20 56.80
N GLU A 10 -63.63 18.38 56.62
CA GLU A 10 -63.51 17.06 55.98
C GLU A 10 -63.06 17.19 54.51
N HIS A 11 -63.67 18.10 53.75
CA HIS A 11 -63.25 18.39 52.38
C HIS A 11 -61.81 18.93 52.32
N ARG A 12 -61.41 19.81 53.25
CA ARG A 12 -60.03 20.32 53.35
C ARG A 12 -59.03 19.19 53.59
N GLN A 13 -59.33 18.28 54.51
CA GLN A 13 -58.49 17.13 54.81
C GLN A 13 -58.43 16.15 53.63
N ALA A 14 -59.57 15.88 52.98
CA ALA A 14 -59.64 15.03 51.79
C ALA A 14 -58.76 15.58 50.66
N ILE A 15 -58.89 16.86 50.33
CA ILE A 15 -58.08 17.52 49.29
C ILE A 15 -56.59 17.47 49.65
N SER A 16 -56.23 17.82 50.88
CA SER A 16 -54.83 17.79 51.32
C SER A 16 -54.23 16.39 51.27
N SER A 17 -55.00 15.37 51.67
CA SER A 17 -54.54 13.98 51.66
C SER A 17 -54.35 13.49 50.24
N ALA A 18 -55.32 13.73 49.35
CA ALA A 18 -55.29 13.35 47.94
C ALA A 18 -54.07 13.95 47.22
N LEU A 19 -53.86 15.26 47.38
CA LEU A 19 -52.73 15.98 46.80
C LEU A 19 -51.39 15.41 47.33
N SER A 20 -51.32 15.10 48.63
CA SER A 20 -50.11 14.50 49.22
C SER A 20 -49.84 13.10 48.66
N THR A 21 -50.87 12.28 48.46
CA THR A 21 -50.72 10.96 47.83
C THR A 21 -50.26 11.05 46.37
N GLU A 22 -50.80 11.97 45.57
CA GLU A 22 -50.36 12.18 44.19
C GLU A 22 -48.93 12.70 44.11
N PHE A 23 -48.55 13.65 44.96
CA PHE A 23 -47.17 14.11 45.00
C PHE A 23 -46.23 12.97 45.41
N LYS A 24 -46.58 12.18 46.43
CA LYS A 24 -45.76 11.03 46.83
C LYS A 24 -45.62 9.99 45.72
N SER A 25 -46.69 9.69 44.99
CA SER A 25 -46.64 8.72 43.88
C SER A 25 -45.80 9.22 42.70
N THR A 26 -45.92 10.51 42.36
CA THR A 26 -45.12 11.13 41.30
C THR A 26 -43.65 11.24 41.66
N PHE A 27 -43.32 11.59 42.92
CA PHE A 27 -41.93 11.56 43.39
C PHE A 27 -41.33 10.15 43.38
N ALA A 28 -42.06 9.13 43.83
CA ALA A 28 -41.59 7.74 43.74
C ALA A 28 -41.36 7.30 42.29
N SER A 29 -42.22 7.72 41.35
CA SER A 29 -42.01 7.47 39.92
C SER A 29 -40.79 8.21 39.36
N LEU A 30 -40.49 9.41 39.85
CA LEU A 30 -39.31 10.16 39.43
C LEU A 30 -38.03 9.53 39.98
N GLU A 31 -38.01 9.09 41.24
CA GLU A 31 -36.88 8.38 41.85
C GLU A 31 -36.52 7.12 41.05
N THR A 32 -37.51 6.28 40.74
CA THR A 32 -37.27 5.06 39.95
C THR A 32 -36.73 5.34 38.54
N LYS A 33 -37.24 6.38 37.86
CA LYS A 33 -36.70 6.81 36.56
C LYS A 33 -35.28 7.37 36.68
N LEU A 34 -35.00 8.11 37.75
CA LEU A 34 -33.68 8.69 38.00
C LEU A 34 -32.66 7.58 38.32
N ASP A 35 -33.03 6.57 39.09
CA ASP A 35 -32.21 5.39 39.34
C ASP A 35 -31.95 4.63 38.03
N ALA A 36 -32.97 4.43 37.19
CA ALA A 36 -32.80 3.82 35.88
C ALA A 36 -31.80 4.62 35.01
N VAL A 37 -31.95 5.94 34.92
CA VAL A 37 -30.98 6.79 34.20
C VAL A 37 -29.58 6.66 34.79
N ARG A 38 -29.45 6.69 36.13
CA ARG A 38 -28.17 6.51 36.80
C ARG A 38 -27.50 5.19 36.42
N THR A 39 -28.25 4.09 36.39
CA THR A 39 -27.70 2.79 35.97
C THR A 39 -27.25 2.77 34.51
N THR A 40 -27.97 3.43 33.61
CA THR A 40 -27.55 3.53 32.20
C THR A 40 -26.31 4.41 32.02
N VAL A 41 -26.18 5.47 32.81
CA VAL A 41 -25.00 6.35 32.78
C VAL A 41 -23.76 5.61 33.30
N THR A 42 -23.90 4.77 34.33
CA THR A 42 -22.80 3.93 34.80
C THR A 42 -22.40 2.87 33.77
N ASP A 43 -23.37 2.18 33.14
CA ASP A 43 -23.09 1.21 32.06
C ASP A 43 -22.37 1.87 30.88
N PHE A 44 -22.82 3.05 30.46
CA PHE A 44 -22.15 3.80 29.40
C PHE A 44 -20.73 4.22 29.80
N GLY A 45 -20.50 4.58 31.08
CA GLY A 45 -19.16 4.86 31.58
C GLY A 45 -18.22 3.65 31.43
N GLU A 46 -18.66 2.47 31.86
CA GLU A 46 -17.89 1.22 31.74
C GLU A 46 -17.61 0.86 30.28
N ARG A 47 -18.59 1.01 29.39
CA ARG A 47 -18.43 0.75 27.96
C ARG A 47 -17.47 1.73 27.29
N ILE A 48 -17.48 3.00 27.70
CA ILE A 48 -16.54 4.01 27.19
C ILE A 48 -15.12 3.67 27.62
N GLU A 49 -14.90 3.29 28.88
CA GLU A 49 -13.58 2.90 29.39
C GLU A 49 -13.00 1.69 28.62
N ILE A 50 -13.84 0.69 28.33
CA ILE A 50 -13.44 -0.47 27.51
C ILE A 50 -13.10 -0.03 26.07
N LEU A 51 -13.87 0.89 25.48
CA LEU A 51 -13.59 1.40 24.14
C LEU A 51 -12.28 2.20 24.09
N GLU A 52 -12.01 3.02 25.09
CA GLU A 52 -10.78 3.81 25.20
C GLU A 52 -9.55 2.91 25.34
N THR A 53 -9.60 1.91 26.22
CA THR A 53 -8.49 0.94 26.40
C THR A 53 -8.23 0.13 25.14
N ASN A 54 -9.28 -0.33 24.45
CA ASN A 54 -9.15 -1.03 23.17
C ASN A 54 -8.57 -0.11 22.09
N ALA A 55 -9.02 1.14 22.02
CA ALA A 55 -8.50 2.11 21.05
C ALA A 55 -6.99 2.32 21.24
N SER A 56 -6.53 2.52 22.47
CA SER A 56 -5.09 2.63 22.79
C SER A 56 -4.31 1.39 22.36
N SER A 57 -4.82 0.20 22.65
CA SER A 57 -4.16 -1.05 22.24
C SER A 57 -4.08 -1.20 20.71
N THR A 58 -5.14 -0.83 19.99
CA THR A 58 -5.12 -0.87 18.52
C THR A 58 -4.16 0.16 17.93
N GLU A 59 -4.04 1.34 18.54
CA GLU A 59 -3.09 2.37 18.11
C GLU A 59 -1.64 1.87 18.26
N GLU A 60 -1.31 1.24 19.39
CA GLU A 60 0.00 0.62 19.60
C GLU A 60 0.32 -0.47 18.56
N CYS A 61 -0.67 -1.32 18.23
CA CYS A 61 -0.49 -2.37 17.21
C CYS A 61 -0.26 -1.78 15.81
N ILE A 62 -1.01 -0.73 15.45
CA ILE A 62 -0.85 -0.02 14.18
C ILE A 62 0.55 0.58 14.09
N GLN A 63 1.03 1.25 15.14
CA GLN A 63 2.39 1.82 15.18
C GLN A 63 3.47 0.73 15.02
N ALA A 64 3.31 -0.43 15.67
CA ALA A 64 4.23 -1.56 15.52
C ALA A 64 4.25 -2.14 14.10
N LEU A 65 3.08 -2.18 13.43
CA LEU A 65 2.98 -2.61 12.03
C LEU A 65 3.61 -1.58 11.08
N GLU A 66 3.38 -0.29 11.29
CA GLU A 66 3.96 0.78 10.47
C GLU A 66 5.48 0.80 10.54
N THR A 67 6.04 0.66 11.74
CA THR A 67 7.50 0.55 11.94
C THR A 67 8.07 -0.69 11.25
N SER A 68 7.37 -1.83 11.34
CA SER A 68 7.75 -3.06 10.63
C SER A 68 7.70 -2.91 9.10
N CYS A 69 6.66 -2.28 8.56
CA CYS A 69 6.53 -2.00 7.14
C CYS A 69 7.62 -1.04 6.63
N SER A 70 7.95 -0.01 7.42
CA SER A 70 9.04 0.93 7.11
C SER A 70 10.39 0.21 7.02
N THR A 71 10.74 -0.57 8.05
CA THR A 71 12.00 -1.32 8.09
C THR A 71 12.10 -2.36 6.96
N LEU A 72 11.01 -3.06 6.63
CA LEU A 72 10.97 -4.01 5.52
C LEU A 72 11.14 -3.31 4.17
N THR A 73 10.53 -2.15 3.99
CA THR A 73 10.65 -1.34 2.77
C THR A 73 12.10 -0.91 2.55
N GLU A 74 12.76 -0.42 3.61
CA GLU A 74 14.17 -0.07 3.55
C GLU A 74 15.05 -1.30 3.24
N ALA A 75 14.78 -2.44 3.87
CA ALA A 75 15.53 -3.67 3.61
C ALA A 75 15.39 -4.12 2.15
N CYS A 76 14.17 -4.05 1.59
CA CYS A 76 13.93 -4.36 0.19
C CYS A 76 14.66 -3.37 -0.75
N ALA A 77 14.68 -2.08 -0.42
CA ALA A 77 15.44 -1.09 -1.18
C ALA A 77 16.96 -1.39 -1.15
N ARG A 78 17.50 -1.72 0.03
CA ARG A 78 18.92 -2.12 0.19
C ARG A 78 19.25 -3.38 -0.61
N LEU A 79 18.41 -4.41 -0.56
CA LEU A 79 18.61 -5.65 -1.30
C LEU A 79 18.55 -5.44 -2.81
N ARG A 80 17.60 -4.62 -3.31
CA ARG A 80 17.53 -4.25 -4.73
C ARG A 80 18.80 -3.51 -5.19
N ALA A 81 19.29 -2.56 -4.39
CA ALA A 81 20.53 -1.84 -4.69
C ALA A 81 21.75 -2.79 -4.73
N LYS A 82 21.85 -3.70 -3.76
CA LYS A 82 22.92 -4.71 -3.71
C LYS A 82 22.87 -5.65 -4.92
N ASN A 83 21.68 -6.09 -5.32
CA ASN A 83 21.54 -6.96 -6.48
C ASN A 83 21.97 -6.25 -7.77
N SER A 84 21.58 -4.98 -7.95
CA SER A 84 22.04 -4.15 -9.07
C SER A 84 23.57 -4.00 -9.13
N ASP A 85 24.24 -3.78 -7.98
CA ASP A 85 25.71 -3.72 -7.92
C ASP A 85 26.35 -5.08 -8.25
N LEU A 86 25.84 -6.17 -7.69
CA LEU A 86 26.34 -7.53 -7.95
C LEU A 86 26.17 -7.92 -9.42
N GLU A 87 25.02 -7.63 -10.03
CA GLU A 87 24.83 -7.79 -11.47
C GLU A 87 25.84 -6.95 -12.27
N GLY A 88 26.02 -5.67 -11.91
CA GLY A 88 26.98 -4.79 -12.56
C GLY A 88 28.43 -5.28 -12.47
N ARG A 89 28.83 -5.88 -11.34
CA ARG A 89 30.14 -6.54 -11.17
C ARG A 89 30.23 -7.83 -11.98
N SER A 90 29.20 -8.66 -11.95
CA SER A 90 29.14 -9.93 -12.70
C SER A 90 29.27 -9.69 -14.20
N ARG A 91 28.54 -8.73 -14.76
CA ARG A 91 28.64 -8.33 -16.18
C ARG A 91 30.07 -7.91 -16.54
N ARG A 92 30.70 -7.05 -15.73
CA ARG A 92 32.10 -6.63 -15.95
C ARG A 92 33.08 -7.81 -15.94
N ASN A 93 32.89 -8.76 -15.02
CA ASN A 93 33.72 -9.96 -14.95
C ASN A 93 33.50 -10.89 -16.16
N ASN A 94 32.25 -11.08 -16.58
CA ASN A 94 31.92 -11.92 -17.73
C ASN A 94 32.49 -11.35 -19.04
N VAL A 95 32.40 -10.03 -19.25
CA VAL A 95 33.02 -9.35 -20.41
C VAL A 95 34.54 -9.55 -20.44
N ARG A 96 35.22 -9.49 -19.28
CA ARG A 96 36.67 -9.74 -19.20
C ARG A 96 37.05 -11.18 -19.58
N ARG A 97 36.21 -12.16 -19.26
CA ARG A 97 36.48 -13.59 -19.49
C ARG A 97 35.99 -14.11 -20.85
N ARG A 98 35.15 -13.35 -21.57
CA ARG A 98 34.43 -13.81 -22.78
C ARG A 98 35.30 -14.29 -23.94
N ASN A 99 36.55 -13.87 -24.04
CA ASN A 99 37.36 -14.18 -25.22
C ASN A 99 38.08 -15.54 -25.19
N ASP A 100 38.15 -16.25 -24.05
CA ASP A 100 38.93 -17.50 -23.93
C ASP A 100 38.26 -18.65 -23.13
N LEU A 101 36.95 -18.60 -22.88
CA LEU A 101 36.26 -19.63 -22.10
C LEU A 101 36.01 -20.91 -22.93
N LYS A 102 36.80 -21.96 -22.68
CA LYS A 102 36.60 -23.32 -23.19
C LYS A 102 36.59 -24.32 -22.03
N TYR A 103 35.67 -25.27 -22.04
CA TYR A 103 35.69 -26.43 -21.14
C TYR A 103 35.81 -27.70 -21.99
N GLN A 104 36.85 -28.50 -21.73
CA GLN A 104 37.17 -29.69 -22.51
C GLN A 104 37.22 -29.41 -24.03
N GLY A 105 37.80 -28.27 -24.42
CA GLY A 105 37.90 -27.85 -25.83
C GLY A 105 36.61 -27.27 -26.42
N THR A 106 35.48 -27.36 -25.72
CA THR A 106 34.19 -26.81 -26.18
C THR A 106 34.04 -25.37 -25.69
N PRO A 107 33.77 -24.40 -26.58
CA PRO A 107 33.59 -23.00 -26.20
C PRO A 107 32.32 -22.84 -25.35
N ILE A 108 32.45 -22.21 -24.18
CA ILE A 108 31.32 -21.90 -23.30
C ILE A 108 30.83 -20.48 -23.59
N ARG A 109 29.50 -20.32 -23.68
CA ARG A 109 28.84 -19.01 -23.74
C ARG A 109 28.12 -18.76 -22.42
N ILE A 110 28.55 -17.73 -21.70
CA ILE A 110 27.88 -17.26 -20.49
C ILE A 110 26.95 -16.12 -20.88
N TYR A 111 25.65 -16.36 -20.74
CA TYR A 111 24.62 -15.36 -20.91
C TYR A 111 24.37 -14.63 -19.59
N GLU A 112 23.92 -13.38 -19.68
CA GLU A 112 23.49 -12.63 -18.50
C GLU A 112 22.12 -13.17 -18.07
N ASP A 113 21.96 -13.40 -16.76
CA ASP A 113 20.70 -13.84 -16.15
C ASP A 113 19.79 -12.61 -15.99
N TYR A 114 18.80 -12.47 -16.88
CA TYR A 114 17.90 -11.31 -16.89
C TYR A 114 16.61 -11.60 -16.13
N SER A 115 16.08 -10.60 -15.41
CA SER A 115 14.74 -10.70 -14.82
C SER A 115 13.66 -10.82 -15.92
N PRO A 116 12.49 -11.40 -15.60
CA PRO A 116 11.37 -11.53 -16.56
C PRO A 116 11.01 -10.21 -17.23
N ASP A 117 10.92 -9.12 -16.46
CA ASP A 117 10.61 -7.77 -16.95
C ASP A 117 11.64 -7.29 -18.00
N VAL A 118 12.92 -7.57 -17.77
CA VAL A 118 13.98 -7.21 -18.72
C VAL A 118 13.90 -8.07 -19.98
N LEU A 119 13.53 -9.35 -19.88
CA LEU A 119 13.31 -10.21 -21.04
C LEU A 119 12.14 -9.72 -21.91
N GLU A 120 11.03 -9.30 -21.29
CA GLU A 120 9.89 -8.71 -22.00
C GLU A 120 10.26 -7.42 -22.73
N GLN A 121 10.95 -6.50 -22.04
CA GLN A 121 11.42 -5.26 -22.67
C GLN A 121 12.36 -5.52 -23.85
N ARG A 122 13.23 -6.55 -23.74
CA ARG A 122 14.13 -6.95 -24.83
C ARG A 122 13.38 -7.60 -25.99
N ALA A 123 12.33 -8.37 -25.72
CA ALA A 123 11.49 -8.97 -26.74
C ALA A 123 10.82 -7.91 -27.62
N ALA A 124 10.47 -6.74 -27.08
CA ALA A 124 9.92 -5.62 -27.84
C ALA A 124 10.88 -5.11 -28.95
N TYR A 125 12.19 -5.29 -28.81
CA TYR A 125 13.17 -4.91 -29.84
C TYR A 125 13.39 -5.97 -30.92
N ARG A 126 12.80 -7.17 -30.79
CA ARG A 126 13.06 -8.31 -31.68
C ARG A 126 12.75 -8.00 -33.14
N GLU A 127 11.62 -7.34 -33.42
CA GLU A 127 11.23 -6.98 -34.79
C GLU A 127 12.13 -5.89 -35.38
N VAL A 128 12.49 -4.90 -34.57
CA VAL A 128 13.37 -3.80 -34.98
C VAL A 128 14.77 -4.32 -35.28
N MET A 129 15.27 -5.24 -34.46
CA MET A 129 16.55 -5.95 -34.66
C MET A 129 16.58 -6.70 -35.99
N ALA A 130 15.54 -7.47 -36.31
CA ALA A 130 15.45 -8.22 -37.56
C ALA A 130 15.57 -7.29 -38.79
N LYS A 131 14.87 -6.14 -38.75
CA LYS A 131 14.96 -5.13 -39.82
C LYS A 131 16.36 -4.52 -39.94
N LEU A 132 17.01 -4.24 -38.81
CA LEU A 132 18.37 -3.70 -38.80
C LEU A 132 19.42 -4.67 -39.34
N TYR A 133 19.28 -5.98 -39.05
CA TYR A 133 20.15 -6.99 -39.64
C TYR A 133 19.97 -7.08 -41.16
N ASN A 134 18.73 -7.01 -41.66
CA ASN A 134 18.45 -7.01 -43.10
C ASN A 134 19.03 -5.78 -43.82
N LEU A 135 19.16 -4.65 -43.13
CA LEU A 135 19.81 -3.43 -43.66
C LEU A 135 21.36 -3.50 -43.60
N GLY A 136 21.93 -4.57 -43.05
CA GLY A 136 23.38 -4.73 -42.89
C GLY A 136 23.99 -3.85 -41.80
N LEU A 137 23.16 -3.34 -40.88
CA LEU A 137 23.62 -2.62 -39.70
C LEU A 137 23.97 -3.60 -38.57
N ARG A 138 24.79 -3.17 -37.61
CA ARG A 138 25.18 -3.98 -36.46
C ARG A 138 24.46 -3.50 -35.21
N PRO A 139 23.24 -4.01 -34.93
CA PRO A 139 22.53 -3.64 -33.71
C PRO A 139 23.02 -4.49 -32.53
N ALA A 140 23.07 -3.88 -31.36
CA ALA A 140 23.46 -4.50 -30.10
C ALA A 140 22.53 -4.03 -28.98
N LEU A 141 22.00 -4.95 -28.20
CA LEU A 141 21.12 -4.63 -27.07
C LEU A 141 21.95 -4.56 -25.78
N LEU A 142 22.06 -3.37 -25.22
CA LEU A 142 22.70 -3.12 -23.94
C LEU A 142 21.72 -3.33 -22.80
N TYR A 143 22.24 -3.68 -21.63
CA TYR A 143 21.43 -3.76 -20.41
C TYR A 143 20.86 -2.38 -20.00
N PRO A 144 19.62 -2.33 -19.45
CA PRO A 144 18.62 -3.39 -19.38
C PRO A 144 18.01 -3.73 -20.74
N ALA A 145 17.50 -2.75 -21.49
CA ALA A 145 16.99 -2.93 -22.84
C ALA A 145 17.21 -1.65 -23.67
N ARG A 146 18.48 -1.32 -23.95
CA ARG A 146 18.85 -0.12 -24.73
C ARG A 146 19.46 -0.54 -26.05
N LEU A 147 18.85 -0.16 -27.16
CA LEU A 147 19.35 -0.52 -28.48
C LEU A 147 20.48 0.40 -28.90
N GLN A 148 21.64 -0.16 -29.22
CA GLN A 148 22.73 0.54 -29.88
C GLN A 148 22.85 0.08 -31.32
N ILE A 149 22.81 1.00 -32.26
CA ILE A 149 23.01 0.73 -33.69
C ILE A 149 24.41 1.21 -34.06
N THR A 150 25.20 0.35 -34.68
CA THR A 150 26.49 0.72 -35.27
C THR A 150 26.34 0.72 -36.79
N ASP A 151 26.62 1.86 -37.39
CA ASP A 151 26.61 2.08 -38.84
C ASP A 151 27.83 1.43 -39.52
N ARG A 152 27.82 1.37 -40.86
CA ARG A 152 28.95 0.86 -41.66
C ARG A 152 30.21 1.71 -41.45
N ASP A 153 30.04 3.01 -41.21
CA ASP A 153 31.12 3.96 -40.93
C ASP A 153 31.57 3.97 -39.46
N GLY A 154 31.02 3.08 -38.61
CA GLY A 154 31.38 2.97 -37.20
C GLY A 154 30.67 3.95 -36.27
N ASN A 155 29.76 4.79 -36.79
CA ASN A 155 28.94 5.69 -36.00
C ASN A 155 27.97 4.92 -35.09
N LYS A 156 27.92 5.30 -33.82
CA LYS A 156 27.11 4.62 -32.80
C LYS A 156 25.94 5.50 -32.37
N ARG A 157 24.72 5.00 -32.50
CA ARG A 157 23.50 5.66 -32.02
C ARG A 157 22.81 4.80 -30.96
N ARG A 158 22.29 5.40 -29.89
CA ARG A 158 21.63 4.70 -28.79
C ARG A 158 20.18 5.12 -28.68
N PHE A 159 19.31 4.16 -28.43
CA PHE A 159 17.87 4.34 -28.27
C PHE A 159 17.41 3.69 -26.97
N SER A 160 16.57 4.41 -26.23
CA SER A 160 16.01 3.97 -24.95
C SER A 160 14.65 3.29 -25.10
N SER A 161 14.00 3.42 -26.26
CA SER A 161 12.69 2.82 -26.55
C SER A 161 12.67 2.08 -27.88
N ALA A 162 11.90 0.99 -27.95
CA ALA A 162 11.68 0.24 -29.17
C ALA A 162 10.93 1.08 -30.22
N GLY A 163 10.06 2.00 -29.78
CA GLY A 163 9.35 2.92 -30.66
C GLY A 163 10.28 3.89 -31.39
N GLU A 164 11.21 4.52 -30.66
CA GLU A 164 12.23 5.43 -31.22
C GLU A 164 13.14 4.71 -32.21
N ALA A 165 13.49 3.46 -31.92
CA ALA A 165 14.30 2.66 -32.82
C ALA A 165 13.53 2.28 -34.10
N ALA A 166 12.22 1.98 -33.99
CA ALA A 166 11.39 1.64 -35.13
C ALA A 166 11.16 2.83 -36.07
N THR A 167 10.99 4.05 -35.55
CA THR A 167 10.88 5.26 -36.37
C THR A 167 12.20 5.54 -37.10
N PHE A 168 13.34 5.36 -36.43
CA PHE A 168 14.66 5.49 -37.05
C PHE A 168 14.84 4.50 -38.21
N VAL A 169 14.46 3.23 -38.03
CA VAL A 169 14.52 2.22 -39.11
C VAL A 169 13.67 2.63 -40.31
N ARG A 170 12.46 3.17 -40.10
CA ARG A 170 11.60 3.63 -41.20
C ARG A 170 12.22 4.80 -41.96
N SER A 171 12.80 5.77 -41.25
CA SER A 171 13.50 6.90 -41.89
C SER A 171 14.73 6.44 -42.67
N TRP A 172 15.42 5.42 -42.19
CA TRP A 172 16.62 4.87 -42.84
C TRP A 172 16.30 4.02 -44.07
N SER A 173 15.15 3.35 -44.11
CA SER A 173 14.70 2.58 -45.28
C SER A 173 14.07 3.43 -46.39
N ALA A 174 13.79 4.70 -46.13
CA ALA A 174 13.13 5.62 -47.07
C ALA A 174 14.12 6.56 -47.80
N SER A 175 15.42 6.44 -47.52
CA SER A 175 16.53 7.08 -48.24
C SER A 175 17.30 6.05 -49.03
#